data_AF-A0A946BYE8-F1
#
_entry.id   AF-A0A946BYE8-F1
#
_cell.length_a   1.000
_cell.length_b   1.000
_cell.length_c   1.000
_cell.angle_alpha   90.00
_cell.angle_beta   90.00
_cell.angle_gamma   90.00
#
_symmetry.space_group_name_H-M   'P 1'
#
loop_
_entity.id
_entity.type
_entity.pdbx_description
1 polymer ?
#
loop_
_entity_poly.entity_id
_entity_poly.type
_entity_poly.pdbx_seq_one_letter_code
_entity_poly.pdbx_strand_id
1 'polypeptide(L)'
;MRRRIYTDGTIASSEITPETVFLNRRAFIAASAGSAWPWSAGAAQSATDRADLVYSPDFDSTLEAEKTPVEAVTSYNNFYEFGTDKSDPARHAHAMTTDPWTVSVGGLVEKPGEL
;
A
#
# COMPACT_ATOMS: atom_id res chain seq x y z
N MET A 1 9.19 28.04 -3.08
CA MET A 1 9.46 26.75 -3.77
C MET A 1 8.85 26.79 -5.16
N ARG A 2 9.62 26.54 -6.23
CA ARG A 2 9.08 26.43 -7.59
C ARG A 2 8.56 25.01 -7.80
N ARG A 3 7.26 24.84 -8.00
CA ARG A 3 6.64 23.56 -8.34
C ARG A 3 7.22 23.12 -9.70
N ARG A 4 8.08 22.10 -9.73
CA ARG A 4 8.43 21.44 -10.99
C ARG A 4 7.21 20.61 -11.39
N ILE A 5 6.53 21.03 -12.45
CA ILE A 5 5.46 20.26 -13.07
C ILE A 5 6.16 19.23 -13.96
N TYR A 6 6.02 17.95 -13.61
CA TYR A 6 6.45 16.86 -14.47
C TYR A 6 5.36 16.64 -15.52
N THR A 7 5.67 16.87 -16.78
CA THR A 7 4.79 16.57 -17.92
C THR A 7 5.37 15.38 -18.65
N ASP A 8 4.69 14.25 -18.59
CA ASP A 8 4.98 13.12 -19.46
C ASP A 8 4.44 13.43 -20.86
N GLY A 9 5.33 13.49 -21.86
CA GLY A 9 4.95 13.80 -23.25
C GLY A 9 4.22 12.66 -23.96
N THR A 10 4.17 11.48 -23.36
CA THR A 10 3.48 10.30 -23.92
C THR A 10 1.99 10.24 -23.56
N ILE A 11 1.56 11.01 -22.56
CA ILE A 11 0.17 11.06 -22.10
C ILE A 11 -0.47 12.33 -22.66
N ALA A 12 -1.53 12.18 -23.47
CA ALA A 12 -2.23 13.33 -23.98
C ALA A 12 -2.98 14.04 -22.84
N SER A 13 -3.00 15.38 -22.85
CA SER A 13 -3.73 16.16 -21.83
C SER A 13 -5.22 15.79 -21.72
N SER A 14 -5.82 15.24 -22.79
CA SER A 14 -7.19 14.74 -22.80
C SER A 14 -7.39 13.43 -22.03
N GLU A 15 -6.33 12.65 -21.81
CA GLU A 15 -6.34 11.41 -21.02
C GLU A 15 -6.17 11.69 -19.52
N ILE A 16 -5.65 12.87 -19.18
CA ILE A 16 -5.53 13.34 -17.81
C ILE A 16 -6.89 13.90 -17.37
N THR A 17 -7.37 13.47 -16.20
CA THR A 17 -8.57 14.06 -15.61
C THR A 17 -8.34 15.56 -15.38
N PRO A 18 -9.19 16.45 -15.92
CA PRO A 18 -9.04 17.88 -15.68
C PRO A 18 -9.04 18.20 -14.19
N GLU A 19 -8.19 19.15 -13.77
CA GLU A 19 -8.02 19.52 -12.37
C GLU A 19 -9.35 19.87 -11.70
N THR A 20 -10.22 20.59 -12.40
CA THR A 20 -11.57 20.95 -11.93
C THR A 20 -12.43 19.74 -11.61
N VAL A 21 -12.38 18.69 -12.45
CA VAL A 21 -13.12 17.44 -12.24
C VAL A 21 -12.57 16.69 -11.03
N PHE A 22 -11.25 16.62 -10.87
CA PHE A 22 -10.60 16.02 -9.71
C PHE A 22 -11.00 16.73 -8.40
N LEU A 23 -10.93 18.06 -8.39
CA LEU A 23 -11.29 18.87 -7.22
C LEU A 23 -12.79 18.75 -6.87
N ASN A 24 -13.68 18.76 -7.86
CA ASN A 24 -15.12 18.59 -7.64
C ASN A 24 -15.44 17.21 -7.05
N ARG A 25 -14.79 16.14 -7.51
CA ARG A 25 -14.96 14.79 -6.94
C ARG A 25 -14.55 14.75 -5.46
N ARG A 26 -13.45 15.41 -5.12
CA ARG A 26 -12.94 15.46 -3.74
C ARG A 26 -13.85 16.29 -2.82
N ALA A 27 -14.41 17.40 -3.33
CA ALA A 27 -15.41 18.19 -2.62
C ALA A 27 -16.70 17.39 -2.37
N PHE A 28 -17.19 16.63 -3.37
CA PHE A 28 -18.35 15.76 -3.21
C PHE A 28 -18.14 14.67 -2.16
N ILE A 29 -17.00 13.98 -2.19
CA ILE A 29 -16.65 12.96 -1.19
C ILE A 29 -16.61 13.56 0.22
N ALA A 30 -15.96 14.72 0.39
CA ALA A 30 -15.90 15.41 1.67
C ALA A 30 -17.29 15.82 2.18
N ALA A 31 -18.18 16.30 1.30
CA ALA A 31 -19.55 16.65 1.65
C ALA A 31 -20.39 15.41 2.02
N SER A 32 -20.20 14.28 1.32
CA SER A 32 -20.94 13.04 1.59
C SER A 32 -20.58 12.40 2.94
N ALA A 33 -19.37 12.63 3.45
CA ALA A 33 -18.97 12.22 4.80
C ALA A 33 -19.73 12.96 5.92
N GLY A 34 -20.43 14.06 5.59
CA GLY A 34 -21.26 14.81 6.54
C GLY A 34 -22.74 14.43 6.57
N SER A 35 -23.21 13.49 5.73
CA SER A 35 -24.64 13.19 5.59
C SER A 35 -25.03 11.73 5.85
N ALA A 36 -24.12 10.91 6.37
CA ALA A 36 -24.44 9.55 6.82
C ALA A 36 -24.13 9.36 8.31
N TRP A 37 -25.21 9.40 9.11
CA TRP A 37 -25.39 8.80 10.43
C TRP A 37 -24.85 9.55 11.67
N PRO A 38 -25.70 9.76 12.71
CA PRO A 38 -25.34 10.41 13.97
C PRO A 38 -24.67 9.43 14.95
N TRP A 39 -23.62 8.73 14.52
CA TRP A 39 -22.78 7.95 15.42
C TRP A 39 -21.35 8.47 15.36
N SER A 40 -20.86 8.91 16.51
CA SER A 40 -19.53 9.46 16.76
C SER A 40 -19.19 10.76 16.00
N ALA A 41 -19.40 11.88 16.68
CA ALA A 41 -18.66 13.12 16.45
C ALA A 41 -17.17 12.90 16.73
N GLY A 42 -16.47 12.24 15.80
CA GLY A 42 -15.04 12.42 15.61
C GLY A 42 -14.90 13.47 14.53
N ALA A 43 -14.80 14.74 14.91
CA ALA A 43 -14.44 15.78 13.97
C ALA A 43 -13.13 15.37 13.31
N ALA A 44 -13.18 14.96 12.04
CA ALA A 44 -11.99 14.86 11.20
C ALA A 44 -11.53 16.29 10.92
N GLN A 45 -10.90 16.88 11.92
CA GLN A 45 -10.18 18.13 11.81
C GLN A 45 -9.12 17.87 10.76
N SER A 46 -9.29 18.48 9.58
CA SER A 46 -8.26 18.46 8.55
C SER A 46 -7.04 19.13 9.15
N ALA A 47 -6.09 18.31 9.61
CA ALA A 47 -4.78 18.75 10.02
C ALA A 47 -4.08 19.32 8.76
N THR A 48 -4.26 20.61 8.52
CA THR A 48 -3.54 21.37 7.50
C THR A 48 -2.11 21.66 7.92
N ASP A 49 -1.80 21.48 9.20
CA ASP A 49 -0.43 21.52 9.72
C ASP A 49 0.20 20.13 9.60
N ARG A 50 0.61 19.78 8.37
CA ARG A 50 1.56 18.69 8.19
C ARG A 50 2.92 19.19 8.68
N ALA A 51 3.23 18.90 9.94
CA ALA A 51 4.61 18.93 10.40
C ALA A 51 5.44 18.05 9.45
N ASP A 52 6.59 18.56 9.02
CA ASP A 52 7.55 17.74 8.28
C ASP A 52 7.89 16.51 9.14
N LEU A 53 7.75 15.32 8.56
CA LEU A 53 8.09 14.08 9.24
C LEU A 53 9.60 14.08 9.46
N VAL A 54 10.02 14.32 10.71
CA VAL A 54 11.41 14.17 11.10
C VAL A 54 11.69 12.68 11.20
N TYR A 55 12.49 12.16 10.26
CA TYR A 55 12.99 10.80 10.38
C TYR A 55 13.84 10.68 11.64
N SER A 56 13.34 9.93 12.61
CA SER A 56 14.14 9.43 13.72
C SER A 56 14.37 7.94 13.43
N PRO A 57 15.60 7.48 13.20
CA PRO A 57 15.88 6.07 13.14
C PRO A 57 15.46 5.44 14.46
N ASP A 58 14.56 4.45 14.38
CA ASP A 58 14.20 3.61 15.51
C ASP A 58 15.39 2.67 15.77
N PHE A 59 16.24 3.08 16.71
CA PHE A 59 17.46 2.36 17.08
C PHE A 59 17.19 1.30 18.16
N ASP A 60 15.93 0.95 18.43
CA ASP A 60 15.65 -0.17 19.31
C ASP A 60 15.99 -1.52 18.65
N SER A 61 17.28 -1.84 18.67
CA SER A 61 17.86 -3.09 18.18
C SER A 61 17.40 -4.33 18.96
N THR A 62 16.61 -4.16 20.02
CA THR A 62 16.17 -5.27 20.88
C THR A 62 14.88 -5.94 20.40
N LEU A 63 14.12 -5.32 19.47
CA LEU A 63 12.82 -5.81 19.00
C LEU A 63 11.98 -6.36 20.18
N GLU A 64 11.91 -5.63 21.30
CA GLU A 64 11.16 -6.01 22.50
C GLU A 64 9.62 -5.96 22.30
N ALA A 65 9.16 -5.75 21.07
CA ALA A 65 7.74 -5.82 20.73
C ALA A 65 7.18 -7.23 20.94
N GLU A 66 5.93 -7.29 21.37
CA GLU A 66 5.19 -8.55 21.44
C GLU A 66 5.18 -9.23 20.07
N LYS A 67 5.67 -10.47 20.02
CA LYS A 67 5.72 -11.24 18.78
C LYS A 67 4.33 -11.70 18.41
N THR A 68 4.00 -11.61 17.13
CA THR A 68 2.80 -12.25 16.59
C THR A 68 2.86 -13.76 16.84
N PRO A 69 1.78 -14.37 17.38
CA PRO A 69 1.71 -15.82 17.55
C PRO A 69 1.97 -16.55 16.23
N VAL A 70 2.69 -17.68 16.29
CA VAL A 70 3.10 -18.45 15.10
C VAL A 70 1.89 -18.92 14.30
N GLU A 71 0.80 -19.24 14.98
CA GLU A 71 -0.47 -19.64 14.39
C GLU A 71 -0.98 -18.55 13.46
N ALA A 72 -1.02 -17.29 13.93
CA ALA A 72 -1.48 -16.18 13.12
C ALA A 72 -0.55 -15.93 11.92
N VAL A 73 0.77 -16.05 12.10
CA VAL A 73 1.76 -15.91 11.01
C VAL A 73 1.55 -16.97 9.92
N THR A 74 1.20 -18.19 10.31
CA THR A 74 1.06 -19.32 9.37
C THR A 74 -0.35 -19.48 8.81
N SER A 75 -1.37 -18.95 9.48
CA SER A 75 -2.78 -19.18 9.10
C SER A 75 -3.54 -17.95 8.58
N TYR A 76 -3.04 -16.73 8.79
CA TYR A 76 -3.73 -15.49 8.42
C TYR A 76 -2.89 -14.70 7.41
N ASN A 77 -3.07 -14.99 6.11
CA ASN A 77 -2.16 -14.58 5.06
C ASN A 77 -2.87 -13.92 3.88
N ASN A 78 -2.13 -13.12 3.12
CA ASN A 78 -2.53 -12.67 1.79
C ASN A 78 -1.67 -13.38 0.76
N PHE A 79 -2.21 -14.45 0.16
CA PHE A 79 -1.59 -15.16 -0.96
C PHE A 79 -2.71 -15.46 -1.97
N TYR A 80 -2.95 -14.49 -2.86
CA TYR A 80 -4.16 -14.44 -3.69
C TYR A 80 -4.26 -15.57 -4.72
N GLU A 81 -3.12 -16.09 -5.14
CA GLU A 81 -2.97 -17.28 -5.98
C GLU A 81 -3.64 -18.51 -5.34
N PHE A 82 -3.81 -18.50 -4.01
CA PHE A 82 -4.44 -19.55 -3.23
C PHE A 82 -5.80 -19.17 -2.64
N GLY A 83 -6.39 -18.02 -3.00
CA GLY A 83 -7.72 -17.59 -2.57
C GLY A 83 -7.76 -16.17 -1.99
N THR A 84 -8.96 -15.66 -1.75
CA THR A 84 -9.17 -14.26 -1.31
C THR A 84 -9.44 -14.13 0.18
N ASP A 85 -9.89 -15.21 0.84
CA ASP A 85 -10.04 -15.23 2.28
C ASP A 85 -8.67 -15.37 2.96
N LYS A 86 -8.52 -14.79 4.16
CA LYS A 86 -7.25 -14.80 4.91
C LYS A 86 -6.79 -16.21 5.31
N SER A 87 -7.73 -17.13 5.39
CA SER A 87 -7.48 -18.54 5.74
C SER A 87 -7.26 -19.44 4.52
N ASP A 88 -7.53 -18.95 3.30
CA ASP A 88 -7.38 -19.74 2.08
C ASP A 88 -5.93 -20.15 1.78
N PRO A 89 -4.91 -19.27 1.94
CA PRO A 89 -3.51 -19.67 1.75
C PRO A 89 -3.09 -20.86 2.61
N ALA A 90 -3.51 -20.88 3.88
CA ALA A 90 -3.19 -21.96 4.80
C ALA A 90 -3.83 -23.30 4.39
N ARG A 91 -4.99 -23.25 3.73
CA ARG A 91 -5.68 -24.45 3.22
C ARG A 91 -5.10 -24.94 1.90
N HIS A 92 -4.64 -24.05 1.02
CA HIS A 92 -4.38 -24.39 -0.38
C HIS A 92 -2.91 -24.31 -0.82
N ALA A 93 -2.05 -23.58 -0.10
CA ALA A 93 -0.65 -23.38 -0.51
C ALA A 93 0.20 -24.66 -0.56
N HIS A 94 -0.25 -25.74 0.09
CA HIS A 94 0.40 -27.06 0.02
C HIS A 94 0.43 -27.66 -1.40
N ALA A 95 -0.39 -27.14 -2.33
CA ALA A 95 -0.37 -27.55 -3.73
C ALA A 95 0.83 -26.96 -4.50
N MET A 96 1.54 -25.97 -3.95
CA MET A 96 2.73 -25.38 -4.56
C MET A 96 3.93 -26.31 -4.41
N THR A 97 4.60 -26.62 -5.52
CA THR A 97 5.91 -27.28 -5.45
C THR A 97 6.98 -26.22 -5.23
N THR A 98 7.68 -26.29 -4.10
CA THR A 98 8.73 -25.32 -3.70
C THR A 98 10.15 -25.84 -3.85
N ASP A 99 10.32 -27.12 -4.23
CA ASP A 99 11.62 -27.76 -4.39
C ASP A 99 11.52 -28.85 -5.49
N PRO A 100 12.34 -28.82 -6.56
CA PRO A 100 13.37 -27.82 -6.86
C PRO A 100 12.78 -26.46 -7.25
N TRP A 101 13.52 -25.39 -6.93
CA TRP A 101 13.17 -24.03 -7.31
C TRP A 101 14.40 -23.28 -7.81
N THR A 102 14.20 -22.40 -8.78
CA THR A 102 15.27 -21.57 -9.37
C THR A 102 14.89 -20.10 -9.27
N VAL A 103 15.81 -19.26 -8.80
CA VAL A 103 15.60 -17.81 -8.72
C VAL A 103 16.44 -17.11 -9.78
N SER A 104 15.79 -16.44 -10.74
CA SER A 104 16.47 -15.68 -11.80
C SER A 104 16.68 -14.22 -11.40
N VAL A 105 17.91 -13.73 -11.56
CA VAL A 105 18.30 -12.33 -11.36
C VAL A 105 18.60 -11.70 -12.71
N GLY A 106 17.76 -10.73 -13.12
CA GLY A 106 17.86 -10.05 -14.41
C GLY A 106 17.56 -8.54 -14.32
N GLY A 107 17.23 -7.92 -15.46
CA GLY A 107 16.96 -6.48 -15.56
C GLY A 107 18.20 -5.65 -15.88
N LEU A 108 18.26 -4.40 -15.42
CA LEU A 108 19.41 -3.50 -15.64
C LEU A 108 20.53 -3.80 -14.63
N VAL A 109 21.16 -4.97 -14.80
CA VAL A 109 22.25 -5.48 -13.95
C VAL A 109 23.47 -5.84 -14.79
N GLU A 110 24.67 -5.73 -14.20
CA GLU A 110 25.92 -6.02 -14.92
C GLU A 110 26.15 -7.54 -15.11
N LYS A 111 25.71 -8.36 -14.16
CA LYS A 111 25.91 -9.82 -14.14
C LYS A 111 24.62 -10.56 -13.79
N PRO A 112 23.78 -10.90 -14.78
CA PRO A 112 22.60 -11.72 -14.56
C PRO A 112 22.98 -13.17 -14.23
N GLY A 113 22.08 -13.91 -13.58
CA GLY A 113 22.32 -15.30 -13.19
C GLY A 113 21.11 -15.98 -12.55
N GLU A 114 21.29 -17.25 -12.20
CA GLU A 114 20.27 -18.09 -11.56
C GLU A 114 20.86 -18.69 -10.27
N LEU A 115 20.02 -18.80 -9.24
CA LEU A 115 20.28 -19.47 -7.97
C LEU A 115 19.53 -20.80 -7.92
#